data_AF-A0A3N2Q553-F1
#
_entry.id   AF-A0A3N2Q553-F1
#
_cell.length_a   1.000
_cell.length_b   1.000
_cell.length_c   1.000
_cell.angle_alpha   90.00
_cell.angle_beta   90.00
_cell.angle_gamma   90.00
#
_symmetry.space_group_name_H-M   'P 1'
#
loop_
_entity.id
_entity.type
_entity.pdbx_description
1 polymer ?
#
loop_
_entity_poly.entity_id
_entity_poly.type
_entity_poly.pdbx_seq_one_letter_code
_entity_poly.pdbx_strand_id
1 'polypeptide(L)'
;MGILIHIPSYILIVEFAVAAIARLTNALPLLHARTYRKSRLTAPFLYPIVPFQDDVPKHMRYVGAWMLLTSIMLACPATRGSIVTLGLVLFWTATGAWSQARLGMTCRVPIMNTCLAICVYLTEREGPKRTLSFLQLPSCTQMPVAWYPSIIYQNISSAIMVTTRSSDVRDKAQDTKEGLEGEESPVVGEKHDLEHKKPASLSAKRAKTTTKSSKSHQPKVEEEPPESQRTDGARQPEKDGTSEPGTQEDTKAEQSATATAEKPHQDPDVPSNILEKGIVYVFFRPRVNITDPESVEDVARTYLLLRPIAPDARLGEGPIGDHGNSRLFVVPKKALPKSAGERLMVFVDMAQVSFQQLKDDFLKGTEYETKTRGTSHVPPATPAAEGVYAITSTGRESHLVYMLTLPEELGEVQEELGLKKEGSFIVSTKNPSYPGPANAQLPKKPEFSQGIMDEFAKKRWIPSKPAHFDFVNAQLLLVGEHGVEKATEPQKDDEADGKEEPKEVLEEFEDEDVKRMEGLGADISKAIFADLKARAEEYPKLKTTF
;
A
#
# COMPACT_ATOMS: atom_id res chain seq x y z
N MET A 1 -47.49 -13.49 16.91
CA MET A 1 -47.26 -12.38 15.97
C MET A 1 -47.01 -11.03 16.64
N GLY A 2 -47.75 -10.59 17.66
CA GLY A 2 -47.66 -9.20 18.20
C GLY A 2 -46.25 -8.63 18.43
N ILE A 3 -45.33 -9.38 19.05
CA ILE A 3 -43.95 -8.93 19.30
C ILE A 3 -43.21 -8.57 18.00
N LEU A 4 -43.43 -9.31 16.90
CA LEU A 4 -42.75 -9.12 15.62
C LEU A 4 -43.05 -7.73 15.00
N ILE A 5 -44.23 -7.16 15.29
CA ILE A 5 -44.68 -5.88 14.72
C ILE A 5 -43.89 -4.70 15.29
N HIS A 6 -43.40 -4.81 16.53
CA HIS A 6 -42.62 -3.75 17.18
C HIS A 6 -41.09 -3.94 17.06
N ILE A 7 -40.60 -5.00 16.39
CA ILE A 7 -39.15 -5.17 16.14
C ILE A 7 -38.53 -3.93 15.45
N PRO A 8 -39.14 -3.32 14.42
CA PRO A 8 -38.59 -2.12 13.79
C PRO A 8 -38.44 -0.90 14.73
N SER A 9 -39.33 -0.75 15.73
CA SER A 9 -39.19 0.35 16.70
C SER A 9 -38.14 0.04 17.75
N TYR A 10 -38.01 -1.20 18.22
CA TYR A 10 -36.92 -1.59 19.12
C TYR A 10 -35.53 -1.40 18.48
N ILE A 11 -35.37 -1.75 17.21
CA ILE A 11 -34.10 -1.53 16.47
C ILE A 11 -33.76 -0.03 16.44
N LEU A 12 -34.69 0.82 15.98
CA LEU A 12 -34.45 2.27 15.92
C LEU A 12 -34.20 2.91 17.30
N ILE A 13 -34.87 2.45 18.36
CA ILE A 13 -34.61 2.92 19.73
C ILE A 13 -33.16 2.61 20.14
N VAL A 14 -32.68 1.39 19.90
CA VAL A 14 -31.32 0.98 20.24
C VAL A 14 -30.29 1.77 19.42
N GLU A 15 -30.50 1.90 18.11
CA GLU A 15 -29.60 2.64 17.21
C GLU A 15 -29.48 4.12 17.59
N PHE A 16 -30.60 4.83 17.79
CA PHE A 16 -30.58 6.23 18.18
C PHE A 16 -30.07 6.43 19.61
N ALA A 17 -30.30 5.48 20.53
CA ALA A 17 -29.71 5.50 21.87
C ALA A 17 -28.19 5.34 21.84
N VAL A 18 -27.66 4.34 21.13
CA VAL A 18 -26.20 4.11 21.00
C VAL A 18 -25.54 5.29 20.28
N ALA A 19 -26.13 5.80 19.19
CA ALA A 19 -25.63 6.95 18.46
C ALA A 19 -25.64 8.25 19.29
N ALA A 20 -26.54 8.38 20.27
CA ALA A 20 -26.55 9.47 21.23
C ALA A 20 -25.50 9.28 22.35
N ILE A 21 -25.41 8.09 22.93
CA ILE A 21 -24.43 7.74 23.99
C ILE A 21 -23.01 7.99 23.48
N ALA A 22 -22.69 7.53 22.27
CA ALA A 22 -21.40 7.75 21.61
C ALA A 22 -21.08 9.24 21.31
N ARG A 23 -22.07 10.14 21.32
CA ARG A 23 -21.88 11.59 21.09
C ARG A 23 -21.85 12.42 22.38
N LEU A 24 -22.60 11.99 23.39
CA LEU A 24 -22.79 12.71 24.65
C LEU A 24 -21.83 12.26 25.76
N THR A 25 -21.28 11.04 25.67
CA THR A 25 -20.51 10.41 26.74
C THR A 25 -19.34 9.59 26.21
N ASN A 26 -18.34 9.36 27.07
CA ASN A 26 -17.21 8.47 26.79
C ASN A 26 -17.49 7.03 27.29
N ALA A 27 -18.76 6.67 27.54
CA ALA A 27 -19.15 5.36 28.08
C ALA A 27 -18.93 4.20 27.08
N LEU A 28 -18.79 4.52 25.80
CA LEU A 28 -18.42 3.61 24.73
C LEU A 28 -17.22 4.22 23.99
N PRO A 29 -15.98 4.08 24.48
CA PRO A 29 -14.84 4.89 24.04
C PRO A 29 -14.53 4.73 22.54
N LEU A 30 -14.53 3.50 22.03
CA LEU A 30 -14.21 3.22 20.61
C LEU A 30 -15.26 3.84 19.68
N LEU A 31 -16.55 3.68 20.01
CA LEU A 31 -17.66 4.31 19.30
C LEU A 31 -17.64 5.84 19.43
N HIS A 32 -17.18 6.39 20.56
CA HIS A 32 -16.98 7.83 20.72
C HIS A 32 -15.87 8.33 19.80
N ALA A 33 -14.72 7.67 19.74
CA ALA A 33 -13.60 8.00 18.86
C ALA A 33 -13.99 7.89 17.37
N ARG A 34 -14.59 6.78 16.93
CA ARG A 34 -15.06 6.62 15.53
C ARG A 34 -16.14 7.65 15.18
N THR A 35 -17.00 8.02 16.13
CA THR A 35 -17.98 9.10 15.92
C THR A 35 -17.34 10.48 15.87
N TYR A 36 -16.31 10.76 16.69
CA TYR A 36 -15.57 12.02 16.69
C TYR A 36 -14.85 12.25 15.36
N ARG A 37 -14.12 11.23 14.87
CA ARG A 37 -13.48 11.23 13.55
C ARG A 37 -14.49 11.48 12.43
N LYS A 38 -15.61 10.76 12.42
CA LYS A 38 -16.68 10.97 11.42
C LYS A 38 -17.36 12.34 11.53
N SER A 39 -17.49 12.91 12.73
CA SER A 39 -17.99 14.28 12.92
C SER A 39 -16.98 15.36 12.49
N ARG A 40 -15.67 15.14 12.64
CA ARG A 40 -14.62 16.04 12.10
C ARG A 40 -14.78 16.23 10.59
N LEU A 41 -15.05 15.15 9.85
CA LEU A 41 -15.23 15.19 8.40
C LEU A 41 -16.63 15.68 7.97
N THR A 42 -17.70 15.34 8.70
CA THR A 42 -19.08 15.65 8.29
C THR A 42 -19.59 17.02 8.77
N ALA A 43 -18.98 17.63 9.79
CA ALA A 43 -19.45 18.90 10.36
C ALA A 43 -19.51 20.09 9.38
N PRO A 44 -18.50 20.34 8.51
CA PRO A 44 -18.54 21.47 7.58
C PRO A 44 -19.68 21.40 6.56
N PHE A 45 -20.02 20.20 6.09
CA PHE A 45 -21.14 20.02 5.17
C PHE A 45 -22.49 20.29 5.85
N LEU A 46 -22.62 19.96 7.14
CA LEU A 46 -23.87 20.12 7.89
C LEU A 46 -24.14 21.57 8.34
N TYR A 47 -23.22 22.50 8.15
CA TYR A 47 -23.46 23.92 8.38
C TYR A 47 -24.32 24.53 7.25
N PRO A 48 -25.29 25.43 7.52
CA PRO A 48 -25.67 26.00 8.82
C PRO A 48 -26.76 25.22 9.57
N ILE A 49 -27.16 24.03 9.09
CA ILE A 49 -28.24 23.22 9.68
C ILE A 49 -27.86 22.76 11.10
N VAL A 50 -26.60 22.34 11.29
CA VAL A 50 -25.96 22.26 12.60
C VAL A 50 -25.07 23.50 12.76
N PRO A 51 -25.28 24.35 13.79
CA PRO A 51 -24.63 25.66 13.91
C PRO A 51 -23.18 25.58 14.43
N PHE A 52 -22.50 24.45 14.20
CA PHE A 52 -21.13 24.19 14.66
C PHE A 52 -20.36 23.50 13.52
N GLN A 53 -19.48 24.26 12.87
CA GLN A 53 -18.59 23.78 11.81
C GLN A 53 -17.25 23.32 12.44
N ASP A 54 -16.51 24.25 13.04
CA ASP A 54 -15.13 24.02 13.48
C ASP A 54 -15.04 23.40 14.90
N ASP A 55 -16.10 23.55 15.71
CA ASP A 55 -16.18 23.00 17.06
C ASP A 55 -16.84 21.61 17.06
N VAL A 56 -16.03 20.59 16.74
CA VAL A 56 -16.45 19.18 16.70
C VAL A 56 -17.06 18.71 18.05
N PRO A 57 -16.52 19.06 19.24
CA PRO A 57 -17.17 18.74 20.52
C PRO A 57 -18.59 19.31 20.68
N LYS A 58 -18.82 20.58 20.32
CA LYS A 58 -20.18 21.18 20.35
C LYS A 58 -21.08 20.57 19.28
N HIS A 59 -20.56 20.33 18.08
CA HIS A 59 -21.28 19.65 17.00
C HIS A 59 -21.79 18.27 17.44
N MET A 60 -20.91 17.42 17.99
CA MET A 60 -21.30 16.10 18.50
C MET A 60 -22.35 16.19 19.59
N ARG A 61 -22.17 17.07 20.58
CA ARG A 61 -23.14 17.23 21.68
C ARG A 61 -24.50 17.71 21.19
N TYR A 62 -24.54 18.60 20.21
CA TYR A 62 -25.78 19.07 19.59
C TYR A 62 -26.52 17.94 18.86
N VAL A 63 -25.84 17.22 17.96
CA VAL A 63 -26.44 16.09 17.22
C VAL A 63 -26.82 14.94 18.17
N GLY A 64 -25.99 14.68 19.19
CA GLY A 64 -26.23 13.65 20.20
C GLY A 64 -27.47 13.93 21.06
N ALA A 65 -27.70 15.19 21.44
CA ALA A 65 -28.90 15.59 22.18
C ALA A 65 -30.18 15.38 21.34
N TRP A 66 -30.14 15.69 20.05
CA TRP A 66 -31.25 15.42 19.12
C TRP A 66 -31.47 13.93 18.88
N MET A 67 -30.40 13.13 18.76
CA MET A 67 -30.51 11.66 18.67
C MET A 67 -31.11 11.06 19.95
N LEU A 68 -30.75 11.56 21.13
CA LEU A 68 -31.33 11.15 22.41
C LEU A 68 -32.82 11.47 22.48
N LEU A 69 -33.22 12.68 22.08
CA LEU A 69 -34.63 13.08 21.99
C LEU A 69 -35.40 12.16 21.02
N THR A 70 -34.81 11.85 19.86
CA THR A 70 -35.40 10.94 18.86
C THR A 70 -35.63 9.54 19.44
N SER A 71 -34.63 8.98 20.15
CA SER A 71 -34.73 7.71 20.88
C SER A 71 -35.87 7.72 21.91
N ILE A 72 -35.99 8.78 22.72
CA ILE A 72 -37.05 8.93 23.72
C ILE A 72 -38.44 9.02 23.07
N MET A 73 -38.56 9.76 21.96
CA MET A 73 -39.82 9.88 21.21
C MET A 73 -40.25 8.56 20.52
N LEU A 74 -39.29 7.71 20.12
CA LEU A 74 -39.55 6.36 19.63
C LEU A 74 -39.89 5.38 20.76
N ALA A 75 -39.26 5.50 21.93
CA ALA A 75 -39.53 4.66 23.09
C ALA A 75 -40.97 4.86 23.60
N CYS A 76 -41.38 6.12 23.79
CA CYS A 76 -42.69 6.48 24.31
C CYS A 76 -43.83 6.14 23.32
N PRO A 77 -44.79 5.24 23.68
CA PRO A 77 -45.86 4.82 22.76
C PRO A 77 -46.74 5.98 22.25
N ALA A 78 -46.94 7.02 23.07
CA ALA A 78 -47.76 8.18 22.70
C ALA A 78 -47.17 9.03 21.57
N THR A 79 -45.84 9.02 21.39
CA THR A 79 -45.13 9.78 20.35
C THR A 79 -44.60 8.91 19.23
N ARG A 80 -44.36 7.62 19.45
CA ARG A 80 -43.70 6.70 18.49
C ARG A 80 -44.31 6.73 17.10
N GLY A 81 -45.64 6.59 16.99
CA GLY A 81 -46.38 6.62 15.72
C GLY A 81 -46.68 8.04 15.20
N SER A 82 -46.17 9.09 15.83
CA SER A 82 -46.46 10.47 15.42
C SER A 82 -45.70 10.89 14.18
N ILE A 83 -46.30 11.80 13.39
CA ILE A 83 -45.64 12.37 12.20
C ILE A 83 -44.42 13.22 12.56
N VAL A 84 -44.35 13.75 13.80
CA VAL A 84 -43.20 14.50 14.32
C VAL A 84 -42.00 13.58 14.53
N THR A 85 -42.20 12.41 15.15
CA THR A 85 -41.15 11.40 15.33
C THR A 85 -40.65 10.87 13.99
N LEU A 86 -41.54 10.58 13.04
CA LEU A 86 -41.17 10.20 11.68
C LEU A 86 -40.32 11.30 11.02
N GLY A 87 -40.79 12.55 11.04
CA GLY A 87 -40.07 13.69 10.45
C GLY A 87 -38.68 13.90 11.05
N LEU A 88 -38.54 13.74 12.36
CA LEU A 88 -37.26 13.87 13.05
C LEU A 88 -36.28 12.74 12.68
N VAL A 89 -36.74 11.49 12.61
CA VAL A 89 -35.90 10.37 12.15
C VAL A 89 -35.48 10.57 10.69
N LEU A 90 -36.42 10.89 9.80
CA LEU A 90 -36.14 11.14 8.38
C LEU A 90 -35.18 12.31 8.15
N PHE A 91 -35.25 13.35 8.98
CA PHE A 91 -34.31 14.47 8.94
C PHE A 91 -32.88 14.04 9.29
N TRP A 92 -32.69 13.26 10.37
CA TRP A 92 -31.37 12.77 10.77
C TRP A 92 -30.81 11.70 9.83
N THR A 93 -31.65 10.86 9.22
CA THR A 93 -31.18 9.94 8.17
C THR A 93 -30.83 10.68 6.88
N ALA A 94 -31.63 11.65 6.44
CA ALA A 94 -31.35 12.41 5.22
C ALA A 94 -30.08 13.26 5.34
N THR A 95 -29.89 13.99 6.44
CA THR A 95 -28.66 14.77 6.70
C THR A 95 -27.45 13.86 6.86
N GLY A 96 -27.60 12.72 7.53
CA GLY A 96 -26.57 11.69 7.62
C GLY A 96 -26.18 11.08 6.26
N ALA A 97 -27.15 10.76 5.40
CA ALA A 97 -26.90 10.22 4.06
C ALA A 97 -26.24 11.24 3.13
N TRP A 98 -26.72 12.48 3.15
CA TRP A 98 -26.22 13.54 2.27
C TRP A 98 -24.78 13.95 2.62
N SER A 99 -24.44 14.05 3.91
CA SER A 99 -23.06 14.31 4.36
C SER A 99 -22.11 13.13 4.09
N GLN A 100 -22.61 11.89 4.14
CA GLN A 100 -21.82 10.71 3.76
C GLN A 100 -21.58 10.61 2.26
N ALA A 101 -22.59 10.88 1.43
CA ALA A 101 -22.46 10.89 -0.02
C ALA A 101 -21.47 11.96 -0.54
N ARG A 102 -21.31 13.08 0.18
CA ARG A 102 -20.28 14.10 -0.10
C ARG A 102 -18.84 13.64 0.15
N LEU A 103 -18.66 12.55 0.90
CA LEU A 103 -17.38 11.99 1.31
C LEU A 103 -17.16 10.57 0.75
N GLY A 104 -17.91 10.16 -0.28
CA GLY A 104 -17.82 8.81 -0.88
C GLY A 104 -18.29 7.64 0.01
N MET A 105 -18.63 7.89 1.28
CA MET A 105 -19.01 6.87 2.26
C MET A 105 -20.30 6.13 1.90
N THR A 106 -20.40 4.85 2.28
CA THR A 106 -21.57 4.02 1.98
C THR A 106 -22.78 4.35 2.88
N CYS A 107 -23.86 4.88 2.29
CA CYS A 107 -25.06 5.35 3.01
C CYS A 107 -26.01 4.24 3.51
N ARG A 108 -25.50 3.03 3.80
CA ARG A 108 -26.31 1.83 4.07
C ARG A 108 -27.23 1.99 5.30
N VAL A 109 -26.68 2.48 6.42
CA VAL A 109 -27.44 2.68 7.68
C VAL A 109 -28.52 3.75 7.51
N PRO A 110 -28.25 4.98 7.03
CA PRO A 110 -29.31 5.96 6.75
C PRO A 110 -30.50 5.45 5.92
N ILE A 111 -30.24 4.60 4.92
CA ILE A 111 -31.29 3.99 4.09
C ILE A 111 -32.11 2.99 4.91
N MET A 112 -31.46 2.09 5.66
CA MET A 112 -32.12 1.12 6.54
C MET A 112 -33.03 1.82 7.57
N ASN A 113 -32.50 2.82 8.27
CA ASN A 113 -33.21 3.59 9.29
C ASN A 113 -34.43 4.33 8.70
N THR A 114 -34.31 4.82 7.46
CA THR A 114 -35.42 5.44 6.71
C THR A 114 -36.54 4.43 6.44
N CYS A 115 -36.22 3.21 5.99
CA CYS A 115 -37.20 2.15 5.79
C CYS A 115 -37.86 1.73 7.13
N LEU A 116 -37.07 1.52 8.18
CA LEU A 116 -37.58 1.16 9.50
C LEU A 116 -38.54 2.24 10.05
N ALA A 117 -38.23 3.52 9.87
CA ALA A 117 -39.04 4.63 10.37
C ALA A 117 -40.44 4.66 9.71
N ILE A 118 -40.48 4.43 8.39
CA ILE A 118 -41.72 4.32 7.62
C ILE A 118 -42.52 3.09 8.12
N CYS A 119 -41.87 1.95 8.34
CA CYS A 119 -42.53 0.76 8.90
C CYS A 119 -43.16 1.03 10.28
N VAL A 120 -42.41 1.64 11.22
CA VAL A 120 -42.92 1.99 12.57
C VAL A 120 -44.10 2.94 12.49
N TYR A 121 -44.00 3.97 11.64
CA TYR A 121 -45.08 4.93 11.46
C TYR A 121 -46.37 4.28 10.95
N LEU A 122 -46.27 3.39 9.96
CA LEU A 122 -47.44 2.68 9.42
C LEU A 122 -48.05 1.70 10.43
N THR A 123 -47.22 0.91 11.13
CA THR A 123 -47.72 -0.10 12.09
C THR A 123 -48.39 0.51 13.31
N GLU A 124 -47.84 1.60 13.86
CA GLU A 124 -48.39 2.29 15.03
C GLU A 124 -49.56 3.24 14.65
N ARG A 125 -49.68 3.68 13.39
CA ARG A 125 -50.79 4.56 12.92
C ARG A 125 -52.05 3.82 12.48
N GLU A 126 -51.93 2.68 11.79
CA GLU A 126 -53.12 1.93 11.29
C GLU A 126 -53.67 0.92 12.30
N GLY A 127 -52.86 0.53 13.29
CA GLY A 127 -53.18 -0.50 14.25
C GLY A 127 -53.18 -1.93 13.65
N PRO A 128 -53.37 -2.97 14.48
CA PRO A 128 -53.06 -4.36 14.11
C PRO A 128 -54.10 -5.05 13.19
N LYS A 129 -54.83 -4.30 12.34
CA LYS A 129 -55.99 -4.82 11.57
C LYS A 129 -55.80 -4.98 10.06
N ARG A 130 -54.69 -4.56 9.45
CA ARG A 130 -54.50 -4.63 7.98
C ARG A 130 -53.13 -5.07 7.44
N THR A 131 -52.18 -5.47 8.29
CA THR A 131 -50.80 -5.79 7.87
C THR A 131 -50.58 -7.17 7.25
N LEU A 132 -51.63 -7.99 7.05
CA LEU A 132 -51.52 -9.38 6.59
C LEU A 132 -51.70 -9.59 5.07
N SER A 133 -51.80 -8.51 4.29
CA SER A 133 -52.02 -8.58 2.83
C SER A 133 -50.76 -8.47 1.97
N PHE A 134 -49.62 -8.04 2.54
CA PHE A 134 -48.46 -7.55 1.77
C PHE A 134 -47.26 -8.51 1.70
N LEU A 135 -47.39 -9.73 2.25
CA LEU A 135 -46.30 -10.70 2.39
C LEU A 135 -46.55 -12.06 1.69
N GLN A 136 -47.62 -12.18 0.89
CA GLN A 136 -47.78 -13.33 0.00
C GLN A 136 -47.08 -13.08 -1.34
N LEU A 137 -45.84 -13.58 -1.46
CA LEU A 137 -45.23 -13.85 -2.76
C LEU A 137 -46.07 -14.90 -3.51
N PRO A 138 -46.26 -14.77 -4.84
CA PRO A 138 -47.15 -15.66 -5.58
C PRO A 138 -46.58 -17.07 -5.73
N SER A 139 -47.21 -18.06 -5.09
CA SER A 139 -46.97 -19.47 -5.36
C SER A 139 -47.47 -19.84 -6.76
N CYS A 140 -46.60 -20.34 -7.62
CA CYS A 140 -46.89 -20.59 -9.03
C CYS A 140 -47.84 -21.79 -9.24
N THR A 141 -49.14 -21.52 -9.43
CA THR A 141 -50.09 -22.42 -10.11
C THR A 141 -51.27 -21.62 -10.70
N GLN A 142 -51.60 -21.91 -11.96
CA GLN A 142 -52.86 -21.58 -12.64
C GLN A 142 -53.25 -20.10 -12.80
N MET A 143 -53.00 -19.56 -14.00
CA MET A 143 -53.86 -18.54 -14.61
C MET A 143 -54.63 -19.17 -15.78
N PRO A 144 -55.89 -18.76 -16.00
CA PRO A 144 -56.34 -18.47 -17.36
C PRO A 144 -56.93 -17.05 -17.49
N VAL A 145 -56.32 -16.31 -18.42
CA VAL A 145 -56.87 -15.23 -19.29
C VAL A 145 -58.30 -14.72 -19.01
N ALA A 146 -58.45 -13.40 -18.73
CA ALA A 146 -59.07 -12.41 -19.64
C ALA A 146 -59.33 -11.02 -18.99
N TRP A 147 -59.65 -10.02 -19.84
CA TRP A 147 -60.25 -8.70 -19.55
C TRP A 147 -59.41 -7.61 -18.83
N TYR A 148 -58.54 -6.94 -19.62
CA TYR A 148 -58.55 -5.46 -19.75
C TYR A 148 -59.72 -5.06 -20.72
N PRO A 149 -60.22 -3.81 -20.85
CA PRO A 149 -59.40 -2.57 -20.94
C PRO A 149 -59.99 -1.19 -20.48
N SER A 150 -59.08 -0.23 -20.26
CA SER A 150 -59.28 1.25 -20.37
C SER A 150 -60.37 1.87 -19.47
N ILE A 151 -60.64 3.19 -19.41
CA ILE A 151 -60.13 4.44 -20.03
C ILE A 151 -60.01 5.45 -18.84
N ILE A 152 -59.31 6.60 -18.78
CA ILE A 152 -58.98 7.67 -19.74
C ILE A 152 -57.65 8.35 -19.35
N TYR A 153 -56.84 8.78 -20.33
CA TYR A 153 -56.04 10.01 -20.25
C TYR A 153 -55.90 10.59 -21.68
N GLN A 154 -56.16 11.89 -21.86
CA GLN A 154 -55.89 12.65 -23.10
C GLN A 154 -55.22 13.97 -22.68
N ASN A 155 -53.96 14.18 -23.07
CA ASN A 155 -53.52 14.78 -24.34
C ASN A 155 -53.62 16.32 -24.35
N ILE A 156 -52.49 16.96 -24.10
CA ILE A 156 -52.03 18.09 -24.92
C ILE A 156 -50.67 17.66 -25.48
N SER A 157 -50.44 17.92 -26.77
CA SER A 157 -49.22 17.52 -27.48
C SER A 157 -48.70 18.69 -28.30
N SER A 158 -47.40 18.95 -28.20
CA SER A 158 -46.66 19.89 -29.06
C SER A 158 -45.28 19.31 -29.36
N ALA A 159 -45.11 18.93 -30.63
CA ALA A 159 -43.91 19.11 -31.48
C ALA A 159 -42.49 18.87 -30.89
N ILE A 160 -41.60 18.10 -31.54
CA ILE A 160 -41.63 17.50 -32.89
C ILE A 160 -40.79 16.21 -32.92
N MET A 161 -41.19 15.26 -33.77
CA MET A 161 -40.52 13.98 -34.06
C MET A 161 -40.02 13.99 -35.51
N VAL A 162 -39.07 13.10 -35.89
CA VAL A 162 -38.80 12.53 -37.24
C VAL A 162 -37.39 11.87 -37.24
N THR A 163 -37.04 10.71 -37.82
CA THR A 163 -37.69 9.50 -38.41
C THR A 163 -36.51 8.46 -38.55
N THR A 164 -36.61 7.13 -38.41
CA THR A 164 -37.27 6.16 -39.32
C THR A 164 -37.40 4.72 -38.74
N ARG A 165 -38.09 3.87 -39.52
CA ARG A 165 -38.21 2.39 -39.55
C ARG A 165 -36.86 1.63 -39.63
N SER A 166 -36.72 0.34 -39.26
CA SER A 166 -37.48 -0.91 -39.57
C SER A 166 -37.25 -1.40 -41.03
N SER A 167 -37.08 -2.68 -41.38
CA SER A 167 -37.42 -3.97 -40.72
C SER A 167 -36.45 -5.12 -41.13
N ASP A 168 -36.75 -6.38 -40.75
CA ASP A 168 -35.87 -7.58 -40.88
C ASP A 168 -36.39 -8.65 -41.90
N VAL A 169 -35.56 -9.66 -42.20
CA VAL A 169 -35.82 -11.00 -42.79
C VAL A 169 -35.80 -11.18 -44.34
N ARG A 170 -34.70 -11.81 -44.81
CA ARG A 170 -34.48 -12.81 -45.90
C ARG A 170 -35.17 -12.67 -47.29
N ASP A 171 -34.37 -12.87 -48.35
CA ASP A 171 -34.60 -14.02 -49.27
C ASP A 171 -33.33 -14.44 -50.07
N LYS A 172 -33.39 -15.49 -50.90
CA LYS A 172 -32.29 -15.99 -51.79
C LYS A 172 -32.72 -16.09 -53.27
N ALA A 173 -31.93 -15.56 -54.22
CA ALA A 173 -31.83 -16.10 -55.60
C ALA A 173 -30.60 -15.57 -56.40
N GLN A 174 -30.03 -16.49 -57.20
CA GLN A 174 -29.35 -16.41 -58.52
C GLN A 174 -28.99 -15.04 -59.17
N ASP A 175 -27.75 -14.84 -59.65
CA ASP A 175 -27.23 -15.15 -61.02
C ASP A 175 -27.63 -14.04 -62.04
N THR A 176 -26.74 -13.32 -62.74
CA THR A 176 -25.81 -13.83 -63.77
C THR A 176 -24.65 -12.84 -64.11
N LYS A 177 -23.63 -13.36 -64.81
CA LYS A 177 -22.38 -12.74 -65.32
C LYS A 177 -22.50 -11.42 -66.12
N GLU A 178 -21.46 -10.59 -66.02
CA GLU A 178 -20.53 -10.14 -67.10
C GLU A 178 -19.36 -9.35 -66.45
N GLY A 179 -18.14 -9.23 -66.98
CA GLY A 179 -17.50 -9.75 -68.20
C GLY A 179 -16.30 -8.87 -68.60
N LEU A 180 -15.18 -9.45 -69.08
CA LEU A 180 -13.86 -8.83 -69.36
C LEU A 180 -12.99 -8.59 -68.10
N GLU A 181 -11.87 -9.30 -67.83
CA GLU A 181 -10.63 -9.64 -68.59
C GLU A 181 -9.47 -8.64 -68.30
N GLY A 182 -8.26 -9.09 -67.94
CA GLY A 182 -7.82 -10.50 -67.79
C GLY A 182 -6.45 -10.70 -67.11
N GLU A 183 -5.89 -11.92 -67.29
CA GLU A 183 -4.60 -12.46 -66.78
C GLU A 183 -4.44 -12.47 -65.23
N GLU A 184 -4.80 -13.50 -64.47
CA GLU A 184 -4.48 -14.94 -64.59
C GLU A 184 -3.02 -15.26 -65.01
N SER A 185 -2.31 -16.26 -64.48
CA SER A 185 -2.70 -17.38 -63.61
C SER A 185 -1.49 -17.93 -62.76
N PRO A 186 -1.66 -18.89 -61.80
CA PRO A 186 -0.67 -19.11 -60.73
C PRO A 186 -0.30 -20.60 -60.39
N VAL A 187 0.48 -20.79 -59.31
CA VAL A 187 0.64 -22.04 -58.49
C VAL A 187 1.42 -23.24 -59.12
N VAL A 188 1.89 -24.16 -58.25
CA VAL A 188 2.64 -25.43 -58.50
C VAL A 188 4.13 -25.26 -58.86
N GLY A 189 5.08 -26.08 -58.38
CA GLY A 189 5.06 -27.10 -57.32
C GLY A 189 6.05 -28.27 -57.51
N GLU A 190 6.54 -28.83 -56.39
CA GLU A 190 7.27 -30.11 -56.21
C GLU A 190 8.74 -30.31 -56.70
N LYS A 191 9.41 -31.20 -55.92
CA LYS A 191 10.60 -32.04 -56.16
C LYS A 191 11.97 -31.37 -56.40
N HIS A 192 13.02 -31.64 -55.62
CA HIS A 192 13.71 -32.89 -55.18
C HIS A 192 14.80 -33.38 -56.15
N ASP A 193 16.05 -33.23 -55.71
CA ASP A 193 17.19 -34.18 -55.77
C ASP A 193 18.50 -33.36 -55.62
N LEU A 194 19.64 -33.88 -55.18
CA LEU A 194 20.09 -34.87 -54.19
C LEU A 194 21.63 -34.94 -54.41
N GLU A 195 22.39 -35.37 -53.39
CA GLU A 195 23.84 -35.66 -53.50
C GLU A 195 24.78 -34.44 -53.74
N HIS A 196 26.10 -34.47 -53.42
CA HIS A 196 26.97 -35.59 -53.04
C HIS A 196 27.99 -35.22 -51.92
N LYS A 197 28.98 -36.08 -51.63
CA LYS A 197 29.75 -36.14 -50.36
C LYS A 197 31.13 -35.44 -50.37
N LYS A 198 31.69 -35.26 -49.16
CA LYS A 198 33.10 -34.86 -48.85
C LYS A 198 34.14 -35.77 -49.55
N PRO A 199 35.32 -35.23 -49.87
CA PRO A 199 36.56 -35.58 -49.13
C PRO A 199 37.23 -34.32 -48.51
N ALA A 200 37.96 -34.32 -47.40
CA ALA A 200 39.03 -35.18 -46.86
C ALA A 200 40.46 -34.78 -47.31
N SER A 201 41.14 -34.05 -46.41
CA SER A 201 42.59 -33.95 -46.15
C SER A 201 43.64 -34.41 -47.19
N LEU A 202 44.68 -33.57 -47.37
CA LEU A 202 46.06 -34.03 -47.60
C LEU A 202 47.00 -33.53 -46.51
N SER A 203 48.03 -34.31 -46.17
CA SER A 203 48.97 -34.04 -45.09
C SER A 203 50.42 -34.37 -45.46
N ALA A 204 51.34 -33.45 -45.10
CA ALA A 204 52.78 -33.68 -45.05
C ALA A 204 53.39 -32.58 -44.13
N LYS A 205 54.45 -32.81 -43.35
CA LYS A 205 55.28 -34.02 -43.22
C LYS A 205 55.75 -34.23 -41.77
N ARG A 206 55.99 -35.50 -41.43
CA ARG A 206 56.33 -36.04 -40.11
C ARG A 206 57.83 -35.91 -39.79
N ALA A 207 58.16 -35.45 -38.58
CA ALA A 207 59.43 -35.74 -37.89
C ALA A 207 59.20 -35.73 -36.35
N LYS A 208 59.98 -36.51 -35.59
CA LYS A 208 59.80 -36.74 -34.15
C LYS A 208 61.12 -37.17 -33.52
N THR A 209 61.65 -36.40 -32.57
CA THR A 209 62.81 -36.81 -31.76
C THR A 209 62.62 -36.41 -30.29
N THR A 210 62.81 -37.37 -29.39
CA THR A 210 62.72 -37.20 -27.94
C THR A 210 64.10 -37.25 -27.30
N THR A 211 64.45 -36.27 -26.47
CA THR A 211 65.51 -36.45 -25.45
C THR A 211 65.26 -35.56 -24.22
N LYS A 212 65.61 -36.10 -23.04
CA LYS A 212 65.78 -35.34 -21.78
C LYS A 212 67.28 -34.99 -21.60
N SER A 213 67.61 -34.35 -20.47
CA SER A 213 68.96 -34.09 -19.93
C SER A 213 69.74 -32.93 -20.57
N SER A 214 70.50 -32.11 -19.81
CA SER A 214 70.62 -32.00 -18.33
C SER A 214 71.49 -30.81 -17.87
N LYS A 215 71.23 -30.30 -16.64
CA LYS A 215 72.18 -29.58 -15.73
C LYS A 215 72.65 -28.16 -16.16
N SER A 216 73.05 -27.23 -15.28
CA SER A 216 73.04 -27.18 -13.78
C SER A 216 73.35 -25.77 -13.23
N HIS A 217 72.87 -25.47 -12.00
CA HIS A 217 73.25 -24.39 -11.04
C HIS A 217 72.95 -22.93 -11.46
N GLN A 218 72.35 -22.04 -10.62
CA GLN A 218 72.67 -21.51 -9.26
C GLN A 218 73.87 -20.52 -9.24
N PRO A 219 73.92 -19.50 -8.33
CA PRO A 219 73.19 -19.29 -7.05
C PRO A 219 71.98 -18.30 -7.17
N LYS A 220 71.16 -17.90 -6.18
CA LYS A 220 71.15 -17.81 -4.67
C LYS A 220 71.95 -16.64 -4.05
N VAL A 221 71.53 -16.18 -2.84
CA VAL A 221 72.09 -15.17 -1.90
C VAL A 221 71.52 -13.76 -2.14
N GLU A 222 70.98 -13.01 -1.16
CA GLU A 222 70.42 -13.34 0.18
C GLU A 222 69.47 -12.19 0.64
N GLU A 223 68.92 -12.23 1.86
CA GLU A 223 67.91 -11.28 2.38
C GLU A 223 68.25 -10.85 3.83
N GLU A 224 67.67 -9.74 4.32
CA GLU A 224 67.87 -9.08 5.64
C GLU A 224 69.25 -8.43 5.93
N PRO A 225 69.39 -7.56 6.97
CA PRO A 225 68.39 -6.87 7.80
C PRO A 225 68.51 -5.31 7.80
N PRO A 226 67.55 -4.58 8.41
CA PRO A 226 67.67 -3.15 8.72
C PRO A 226 68.12 -2.89 10.17
N GLU A 227 69.02 -1.92 10.37
CA GLU A 227 69.46 -1.42 11.69
C GLU A 227 69.77 0.09 11.60
N SER A 228 69.78 0.92 12.65
CA SER A 228 68.85 1.28 13.74
C SER A 228 69.59 2.34 14.59
N GLN A 229 68.92 3.43 14.99
CA GLN A 229 69.30 4.42 16.03
C GLN A 229 68.20 5.53 16.00
N ARG A 230 67.54 6.00 17.07
CA ARG A 230 67.88 6.30 18.49
C ARG A 230 68.91 7.43 18.63
N THR A 231 68.90 8.33 19.63
CA THR A 231 68.29 8.38 20.99
C THR A 231 67.83 9.82 21.36
N ASP A 232 67.07 10.17 22.41
CA ASP A 232 65.94 9.58 23.18
C ASP A 232 65.48 10.64 24.25
N GLY A 233 64.20 10.65 24.67
CA GLY A 233 63.71 11.33 25.90
C GLY A 233 62.89 12.63 25.72
N ALA A 234 62.03 13.06 26.67
CA ALA A 234 61.73 12.61 28.05
C ALA A 234 60.37 13.24 28.51
N ARG A 235 59.67 12.89 29.61
CA ARG A 235 59.54 11.70 30.49
C ARG A 235 58.32 11.95 31.44
N GLN A 236 57.59 10.92 31.88
CA GLN A 236 56.49 11.02 32.87
C GLN A 236 56.98 11.43 34.29
N PRO A 237 56.07 11.65 35.25
CA PRO A 237 55.75 10.53 36.16
C PRO A 237 54.26 10.38 36.54
N GLU A 238 53.86 9.14 36.81
CA GLU A 238 52.66 8.78 37.58
C GLU A 238 52.98 8.73 39.09
N LYS A 239 51.96 8.71 39.95
CA LYS A 239 52.06 8.13 41.30
C LYS A 239 50.71 7.60 41.81
N ASP A 240 50.80 6.52 42.57
CA ASP A 240 49.70 5.70 43.10
C ASP A 240 49.33 6.07 44.56
N GLY A 241 48.15 5.66 45.03
CA GLY A 241 47.67 5.86 46.41
C GLY A 241 46.16 5.60 46.63
N THR A 242 45.83 4.49 47.28
CA THR A 242 44.44 4.03 47.53
C THR A 242 43.81 4.56 48.84
N SER A 243 42.52 4.95 48.81
CA SER A 243 41.63 4.92 50.00
C SER A 243 40.14 5.00 49.65
N GLU A 244 39.34 4.03 50.11
CA GLU A 244 37.86 4.08 50.19
C GLU A 244 37.39 4.65 51.57
N PRO A 245 36.08 4.85 51.85
CA PRO A 245 34.92 5.01 50.95
C PRO A 245 34.15 6.35 51.17
N GLY A 246 33.26 6.73 50.24
CA GLY A 246 32.38 7.90 50.37
C GLY A 246 31.07 7.76 49.58
N THR A 247 29.94 8.19 50.17
CA THR A 247 28.56 7.86 49.75
C THR A 247 27.87 8.98 48.95
N GLN A 248 27.03 8.62 47.97
CA GLN A 248 26.07 9.47 47.19
C GLN A 248 26.71 10.55 46.28
N GLU A 249 26.26 10.79 45.03
CA GLU A 249 24.88 10.82 44.49
C GLU A 249 24.74 10.24 43.06
N ASP A 250 23.52 9.81 42.70
CA ASP A 250 23.17 9.30 41.36
C ASP A 250 22.94 10.43 40.34
N THR A 251 24.00 10.91 39.69
CA THR A 251 23.88 11.88 38.58
C THR A 251 23.32 11.21 37.32
N LYS A 252 21.99 11.14 37.26
CA LYS A 252 21.18 10.78 36.09
C LYS A 252 21.64 11.55 34.83
N ALA A 253 22.34 10.88 33.93
CA ALA A 253 22.78 11.46 32.66
C ALA A 253 21.58 11.65 31.72
N GLU A 254 21.00 12.85 31.73
CA GLU A 254 19.81 13.19 30.96
C GLU A 254 20.14 14.15 29.80
N GLN A 255 19.38 14.03 28.71
CA GLN A 255 19.27 15.00 27.60
C GLN A 255 20.45 15.07 26.60
N SER A 256 20.31 14.27 25.53
CA SER A 256 19.99 14.90 24.24
C SER A 256 18.81 14.17 23.59
N ALA A 257 17.61 14.45 24.10
CA ALA A 257 16.37 13.91 23.56
C ALA A 257 15.84 14.86 22.48
N THR A 258 16.33 14.70 21.24
CA THR A 258 15.71 15.36 20.08
C THR A 258 14.28 14.85 19.92
N ALA A 259 13.30 15.75 20.04
CA ALA A 259 11.89 15.45 19.78
C ALA A 259 11.76 14.83 18.39
N THR A 260 11.34 13.58 18.36
CA THR A 260 11.14 12.78 17.15
C THR A 260 9.66 12.81 16.78
N ALA A 261 9.35 12.80 15.48
CA ALA A 261 7.97 12.86 15.01
C ALA A 261 7.12 11.66 15.47
N GLU A 262 7.70 10.47 15.60
CA GLU A 262 7.03 9.31 16.19
C GLU A 262 6.60 9.59 17.63
N LYS A 263 5.30 9.51 17.86
CA LYS A 263 4.70 9.59 19.19
C LYS A 263 4.18 8.19 19.55
N PRO A 264 4.71 7.54 20.61
CA PRO A 264 4.12 6.29 21.09
C PRO A 264 2.70 6.59 21.58
N HIS A 265 1.73 5.85 21.07
CA HIS A 265 0.31 6.14 21.24
C HIS A 265 -0.43 4.88 21.64
N GLN A 266 -1.10 4.90 22.78
CA GLN A 266 -1.67 3.70 23.42
C GLN A 266 -3.05 3.35 22.85
N ASP A 267 -3.17 3.17 21.53
CA ASP A 267 -4.37 2.55 20.93
C ASP A 267 -4.27 1.01 21.07
N PRO A 268 -5.19 0.35 21.80
CA PRO A 268 -5.27 -1.11 21.85
C PRO A 268 -5.92 -1.71 20.58
N ASP A 269 -6.44 -0.85 19.69
CA ASP A 269 -7.29 -1.21 18.55
C ASP A 269 -6.49 -1.46 17.25
N VAL A 270 -5.16 -1.54 17.29
CA VAL A 270 -4.32 -1.86 16.12
C VAL A 270 -4.71 -3.25 15.57
N PRO A 271 -5.10 -3.39 14.28
CA PRO A 271 -5.57 -4.65 13.73
C PRO A 271 -4.49 -5.75 13.71
N SER A 272 -4.86 -6.96 14.11
CA SER A 272 -3.94 -8.09 14.30
C SER A 272 -3.25 -8.57 13.01
N ASN A 273 -3.82 -8.23 11.85
CA ASN A 273 -3.23 -8.50 10.55
C ASN A 273 -2.14 -7.50 10.13
N ILE A 274 -1.99 -6.33 10.78
CA ILE A 274 -0.86 -5.42 10.53
C ILE A 274 0.36 -5.93 11.29
N LEU A 275 1.31 -6.53 10.58
CA LEU A 275 2.53 -7.09 11.15
C LEU A 275 3.62 -6.03 11.37
N GLU A 276 3.63 -4.97 10.58
CA GLU A 276 4.54 -3.83 10.63
C GLU A 276 3.93 -2.64 9.87
N LYS A 277 4.24 -1.41 10.28
CA LYS A 277 3.97 -0.18 9.51
C LYS A 277 5.19 0.75 9.54
N GLY A 278 5.28 1.69 8.60
CA GLY A 278 6.41 2.60 8.52
C GLY A 278 6.40 3.51 7.30
N ILE A 279 7.50 4.22 7.07
CA ILE A 279 7.69 5.09 5.88
C ILE A 279 8.43 4.32 4.80
N VAL A 280 7.97 4.47 3.55
CA VAL A 280 8.61 3.97 2.33
C VAL A 280 9.09 5.13 1.47
N TYR A 281 10.35 5.07 1.04
CA TYR A 281 10.91 5.97 0.02
C TYR A 281 11.24 5.14 -1.21
N VAL A 282 10.82 5.63 -2.37
CA VAL A 282 11.18 5.06 -3.65
C VAL A 282 12.31 5.87 -4.23
N PHE A 283 13.45 5.23 -4.43
CA PHE A 283 14.63 5.80 -5.07
C PHE A 283 14.96 5.05 -6.35
N PHE A 284 15.62 5.71 -7.30
CA PHE A 284 16.31 5.03 -8.39
C PHE A 284 17.76 5.52 -8.47
N ARG A 285 18.61 4.73 -9.14
CA ARG A 285 19.91 5.21 -9.65
C ARG A 285 19.89 5.16 -11.17
N PRO A 286 20.28 6.24 -11.88
CA PRO A 286 20.60 6.19 -13.30
C PRO A 286 21.77 5.24 -13.60
N ARG A 287 22.02 4.97 -14.87
CA ARG A 287 23.19 4.20 -15.33
C ARG A 287 24.51 4.92 -15.04
N VAL A 288 25.57 4.11 -14.98
CA VAL A 288 26.96 4.56 -14.89
C VAL A 288 27.24 5.59 -15.99
N ASN A 289 27.76 6.75 -15.61
CA ASN A 289 28.04 7.90 -16.45
C ASN A 289 26.81 8.58 -17.11
N ILE A 290 25.59 8.37 -16.61
CA ILE A 290 24.41 9.19 -16.94
C ILE A 290 24.04 10.00 -15.68
N THR A 291 24.32 11.30 -15.67
CA THR A 291 23.99 12.16 -14.52
C THR A 291 22.49 12.49 -14.46
N ASP A 292 21.89 12.70 -15.64
CA ASP A 292 20.51 13.14 -15.79
C ASP A 292 19.82 12.18 -16.79
N PRO A 293 18.90 11.31 -16.34
CA PRO A 293 18.24 10.34 -17.22
C PRO A 293 17.10 11.00 -18.00
N GLU A 294 16.98 10.67 -19.28
CA GLU A 294 15.94 11.17 -20.20
C GLU A 294 14.80 10.16 -20.39
N SER A 295 14.87 8.99 -19.72
CA SER A 295 13.91 7.89 -19.87
C SER A 295 14.06 6.82 -18.78
N VAL A 296 13.08 5.92 -18.62
CA VAL A 296 13.27 4.69 -17.83
C VAL A 296 14.32 3.75 -18.43
N GLU A 297 14.70 3.95 -19.70
CA GLU A 297 15.81 3.25 -20.33
C GLU A 297 17.14 3.53 -19.62
N ASP A 298 17.33 4.74 -19.12
CA ASP A 298 18.52 5.23 -18.43
C ASP A 298 18.56 4.90 -16.94
N VAL A 299 17.44 4.44 -16.36
CA VAL A 299 17.42 3.87 -15.00
C VAL A 299 18.22 2.56 -14.98
N ALA A 300 19.11 2.41 -14.00
CA ALA A 300 19.83 1.16 -13.76
C ALA A 300 19.01 0.20 -12.89
N ARG A 301 18.56 0.70 -11.73
CA ARG A 301 17.75 -0.02 -10.73
C ARG A 301 16.90 0.96 -9.91
N THR A 302 15.82 0.42 -9.38
CA THR A 302 14.93 1.08 -8.43
C THR A 302 15.06 0.41 -7.06
N TYR A 303 14.75 1.15 -6.00
CA TYR A 303 15.00 0.77 -4.62
C TYR A 303 13.80 1.20 -3.78
N LEU A 304 13.39 0.35 -2.83
CA LEU A 304 12.44 0.69 -1.78
C LEU A 304 13.22 0.75 -0.46
N LEU A 305 13.34 1.93 0.12
CA LEU A 305 13.85 2.11 1.48
C LEU A 305 12.66 2.05 2.43
N LEU A 306 12.60 1.04 3.30
CA LEU A 306 11.60 0.91 4.34
C LEU A 306 12.19 1.35 5.68
N ARG A 307 11.46 2.20 6.41
CA ARG A 307 11.72 2.58 7.80
C ARG A 307 10.57 2.09 8.69
N PRO A 308 10.70 0.93 9.35
CA PRO A 308 9.70 0.45 10.29
C PRO A 308 9.55 1.43 11.46
N ILE A 309 8.32 1.68 11.90
CA ILE A 309 8.03 2.33 13.18
C ILE A 309 7.25 1.37 14.10
N ALA A 310 7.00 1.76 15.34
CA ALA A 310 6.18 0.94 16.24
C ALA A 310 4.72 0.83 15.69
N PRO A 311 4.07 -0.36 15.72
CA PRO A 311 2.73 -0.55 15.13
C PRO A 311 1.64 0.37 15.71
N ASP A 312 1.80 0.79 16.96
CA ASP A 312 0.92 1.67 17.73
C ASP A 312 1.24 3.17 17.56
N ALA A 313 2.46 3.52 17.13
CA ALA A 313 2.90 4.92 17.03
C ALA A 313 2.12 5.74 15.99
N ARG A 314 1.94 7.02 16.28
CA ARG A 314 1.37 8.06 15.39
C ARG A 314 2.45 9.06 14.99
N LEU A 315 2.26 9.77 13.87
CA LEU A 315 3.19 10.80 13.41
C LEU A 315 2.79 12.18 13.94
N GLY A 316 3.80 12.93 14.35
CA GLY A 316 3.74 14.35 14.65
C GLY A 316 4.62 15.16 13.70
N GLU A 317 4.80 16.43 14.06
CA GLU A 317 5.67 17.36 13.35
C GLU A 317 7.16 16.97 13.47
N GLY A 318 7.92 17.19 12.39
CA GLY A 318 9.38 17.05 12.37
C GLY A 318 9.90 15.73 11.76
N PRO A 319 11.21 15.44 11.92
CA PRO A 319 11.83 14.24 11.36
C PRO A 319 11.63 13.01 12.24
N ILE A 320 11.62 11.83 11.62
CA ILE A 320 11.45 10.53 12.27
C ILE A 320 12.81 10.03 12.84
N GLY A 321 12.78 9.09 13.78
CA GLY A 321 13.96 8.62 14.51
C GLY A 321 14.98 7.91 13.62
N ASP A 322 16.26 7.92 14.01
CA ASP A 322 17.20 6.92 13.46
C ASP A 322 17.30 5.79 14.48
N HIS A 323 16.51 4.74 14.26
CA HIS A 323 16.49 3.55 15.10
C HIS A 323 17.49 2.47 14.65
N GLY A 324 18.26 2.72 13.59
CA GLY A 324 19.13 1.71 12.98
C GLY A 324 18.38 0.50 12.39
N ASN A 325 17.07 0.62 12.16
CA ASN A 325 16.19 -0.48 11.71
C ASN A 325 15.84 -0.41 10.22
N SER A 326 16.40 0.53 9.47
CA SER A 326 16.06 0.77 8.06
C SER A 326 16.45 -0.42 7.19
N ARG A 327 15.66 -0.69 6.14
CA ARG A 327 15.88 -1.81 5.21
C ARG A 327 15.82 -1.31 3.76
N LEU A 328 16.87 -1.58 2.99
CA LEU A 328 16.94 -1.24 1.56
C LEU A 328 16.65 -2.47 0.72
N PHE A 329 15.51 -2.48 0.04
CA PHE A 329 15.17 -3.49 -0.96
C PHE A 329 15.61 -2.97 -2.34
N VAL A 330 16.37 -3.76 -3.08
CA VAL A 330 16.74 -3.43 -4.47
C VAL A 330 15.87 -4.21 -5.47
N VAL A 331 15.33 -3.47 -6.43
CA VAL A 331 14.59 -3.97 -7.57
C VAL A 331 15.58 -4.18 -8.72
N PRO A 332 15.83 -5.42 -9.17
CA PRO A 332 16.77 -5.71 -10.26
C PRO A 332 16.20 -5.41 -11.65
N LYS A 333 14.90 -5.11 -11.77
CA LYS A 333 14.31 -4.41 -12.91
C LYS A 333 14.31 -2.89 -12.64
N LYS A 334 14.16 -2.09 -13.70
CA LYS A 334 13.91 -0.65 -13.62
C LYS A 334 12.61 -0.30 -12.89
N ALA A 335 11.54 -1.08 -13.12
CA ALA A 335 10.20 -0.79 -12.63
C ALA A 335 9.67 -1.90 -11.71
N LEU A 336 8.74 -1.52 -10.84
CA LEU A 336 7.92 -2.39 -10.00
C LEU A 336 6.85 -3.11 -10.84
N PRO A 337 6.17 -4.16 -10.31
CA PRO A 337 5.05 -4.82 -10.98
C PRO A 337 3.91 -3.84 -11.29
N LYS A 338 3.69 -3.50 -12.56
CA LYS A 338 2.67 -2.50 -12.94
C LYS A 338 1.25 -3.09 -12.90
N SER A 339 1.13 -4.36 -13.26
CA SER A 339 -0.12 -5.08 -13.44
C SER A 339 -0.29 -6.24 -12.46
N ALA A 340 -1.54 -6.60 -12.18
CA ALA A 340 -1.86 -7.70 -11.27
C ALA A 340 -1.33 -9.04 -11.81
N GLY A 341 -0.71 -9.83 -10.94
CA GLY A 341 -0.09 -11.10 -11.31
C GLY A 341 1.29 -10.98 -11.98
N GLU A 342 1.78 -9.77 -12.33
CA GLU A 342 3.19 -9.60 -12.71
C GLU A 342 4.07 -9.96 -11.51
N ARG A 343 5.16 -10.70 -11.77
CA ARG A 343 6.04 -11.26 -10.74
C ARG A 343 7.44 -10.70 -10.86
N LEU A 344 8.00 -10.27 -9.73
CA LEU A 344 9.33 -9.68 -9.66
C LEU A 344 10.11 -10.23 -8.47
N MET A 345 11.31 -10.74 -8.74
CA MET A 345 12.29 -10.99 -7.68
C MET A 345 12.86 -9.65 -7.21
N VAL A 346 12.82 -9.43 -5.90
CA VAL A 346 13.45 -8.33 -5.17
C VAL A 346 14.39 -8.94 -4.13
N PHE A 347 15.40 -8.21 -3.68
CA PHE A 347 16.24 -8.67 -2.58
C PHE A 347 16.65 -7.55 -1.63
N VAL A 348 16.93 -7.91 -0.39
CA VAL A 348 17.43 -6.99 0.64
C VAL A 348 18.93 -6.76 0.42
N ASP A 349 19.30 -5.53 0.13
CA ASP A 349 20.67 -5.09 -0.14
C ASP A 349 21.35 -4.57 1.14
N MET A 350 20.60 -3.83 1.95
CA MET A 350 20.98 -3.39 3.30
C MET A 350 19.85 -3.73 4.29
N ALA A 351 20.19 -4.22 5.47
CA ALA A 351 19.22 -4.59 6.51
C ALA A 351 19.71 -4.07 7.87
N GLN A 352 18.80 -3.54 8.68
CA GLN A 352 19.09 -2.97 10.00
C GLN A 352 20.22 -1.94 9.94
N VAL A 353 20.04 -0.92 9.09
CA VAL A 353 21.03 0.13 8.87
C VAL A 353 20.59 1.50 9.41
N SER A 354 21.57 2.23 9.89
CA SER A 354 21.45 3.62 10.35
C SER A 354 21.45 4.62 9.19
N PHE A 355 21.04 5.85 9.47
CA PHE A 355 21.11 6.94 8.50
C PHE A 355 22.51 7.26 8.04
N GLN A 356 23.53 7.04 8.88
CA GLN A 356 24.91 7.30 8.48
C GLN A 356 25.37 6.29 7.42
N GLN A 357 25.06 5.01 7.60
CA GLN A 357 25.31 3.97 6.59
C GLN A 357 24.50 4.22 5.32
N LEU A 358 23.22 4.59 5.42
CA LEU A 358 22.41 4.96 4.24
C LEU A 358 23.02 6.14 3.46
N LYS A 359 23.52 7.17 4.15
CA LYS A 359 24.20 8.30 3.50
C LYS A 359 25.51 7.89 2.83
N ASP A 360 26.32 7.08 3.50
CA ASP A 360 27.67 6.74 3.04
C ASP A 360 27.68 5.67 1.94
N ASP A 361 26.83 4.65 2.04
CA ASP A 361 26.80 3.51 1.11
C ASP A 361 25.73 3.67 0.00
N PHE A 362 24.54 4.24 0.31
CA PHE A 362 23.38 4.22 -0.59
C PHE A 362 22.99 5.56 -1.22
N LEU A 363 22.96 6.68 -0.49
CA LEU A 363 22.50 7.95 -1.07
C LEU A 363 23.57 8.58 -1.97
N LYS A 364 24.85 8.48 -1.59
CA LYS A 364 25.98 9.04 -2.36
C LYS A 364 26.25 8.29 -3.67
N GLY A 365 26.73 9.05 -4.65
CA GLY A 365 27.38 8.50 -5.84
C GLY A 365 28.78 7.97 -5.51
N THR A 366 29.33 7.14 -6.37
CA THR A 366 30.68 6.58 -6.20
C THR A 366 31.47 6.63 -7.50
N GLU A 367 32.75 6.99 -7.41
CA GLU A 367 33.70 6.96 -8.52
C GLU A 367 34.67 5.78 -8.37
N TYR A 368 34.98 5.10 -9.48
CA TYR A 368 36.02 4.07 -9.50
C TYR A 368 36.73 4.00 -10.85
N GLU A 369 38.02 3.67 -10.84
CA GLU A 369 38.79 3.48 -12.07
C GLU A 369 38.41 2.18 -12.79
N THR A 370 38.15 2.27 -14.09
CA THR A 370 37.94 1.12 -14.97
C THR A 370 39.17 0.85 -15.82
N LYS A 371 39.49 -0.44 -15.98
CA LYS A 371 40.64 -0.94 -16.75
C LYS A 371 40.59 -0.63 -18.26
N THR A 372 39.50 -0.04 -18.76
CA THR A 372 39.24 0.14 -20.19
C THR A 372 38.66 1.50 -20.59
N ARG A 373 38.18 2.32 -19.64
CA ARG A 373 37.57 3.65 -19.91
C ARG A 373 37.99 4.75 -18.93
N GLY A 374 38.96 4.52 -18.05
CA GLY A 374 39.32 5.46 -16.99
C GLY A 374 38.26 5.49 -15.88
N THR A 375 38.17 6.58 -15.12
CA THR A 375 37.18 6.75 -14.05
C THR A 375 35.75 6.58 -14.60
N SER A 376 34.91 5.85 -13.87
CA SER A 376 33.48 5.79 -14.09
C SER A 376 32.73 6.18 -12.82
N HIS A 377 31.66 6.93 -13.00
CA HIS A 377 30.83 7.49 -11.94
C HIS A 377 29.48 6.76 -11.89
N VAL A 378 29.17 6.17 -10.74
CA VAL A 378 27.82 5.73 -10.39
C VAL A 378 27.13 6.93 -9.75
N PRO A 379 26.03 7.46 -10.33
CA PRO A 379 25.35 8.61 -9.76
C PRO A 379 24.78 8.34 -8.35
N PRO A 380 24.52 9.41 -7.57
CA PRO A 380 23.74 9.33 -6.34
C PRO A 380 22.35 8.71 -6.54
N ALA A 381 21.70 8.36 -5.43
CA ALA A 381 20.29 7.94 -5.46
C ALA A 381 19.37 9.16 -5.66
N THR A 382 18.54 9.11 -6.71
CA THR A 382 17.50 10.11 -6.99
C THR A 382 16.19 9.67 -6.37
N PRO A 383 15.52 10.49 -5.53
CA PRO A 383 14.20 10.17 -5.00
C PRO A 383 13.14 10.27 -6.10
N ALA A 384 12.17 9.37 -6.07
CA ALA A 384 11.02 9.35 -6.97
C ALA A 384 9.69 9.47 -6.21
N ALA A 385 9.59 8.91 -5.01
CA ALA A 385 8.40 9.06 -4.17
C ALA A 385 8.71 8.81 -2.69
N GLU A 386 7.78 9.22 -1.84
CA GLU A 386 7.78 8.99 -0.39
C GLU A 386 6.32 8.82 0.10
N GLY A 387 6.14 8.17 1.24
CA GLY A 387 4.84 7.93 1.85
C GLY A 387 4.84 6.75 2.81
N VAL A 388 3.66 6.24 3.15
CA VAL A 388 3.48 5.22 4.19
C VAL A 388 3.36 3.81 3.62
N TYR A 389 3.76 2.82 4.42
CA TYR A 389 3.55 1.39 4.12
C TYR A 389 3.06 0.59 5.33
N ALA A 390 2.43 -0.55 5.04
CA ALA A 390 2.18 -1.62 6.01
C ALA A 390 2.52 -2.99 5.42
N ILE A 391 2.96 -3.91 6.29
CA ILE A 391 3.04 -5.34 6.00
C ILE A 391 1.81 -6.00 6.62
N THR A 392 0.86 -6.45 5.80
CA THR A 392 -0.39 -7.06 6.28
C THR A 392 -0.43 -8.57 6.03
N SER A 393 -1.33 -9.28 6.73
CA SER A 393 -1.50 -10.73 6.64
C SER A 393 -2.96 -11.14 6.47
N THR A 394 -3.29 -11.76 5.34
CA THR A 394 -4.58 -12.46 5.12
C THR A 394 -4.54 -13.90 5.63
N GLY A 395 -3.57 -14.24 6.50
CA GLY A 395 -3.34 -15.58 7.06
C GLY A 395 -2.75 -16.60 6.08
N ARG A 396 -3.13 -16.53 4.78
CA ARG A 396 -2.51 -17.32 3.70
C ARG A 396 -1.41 -16.56 2.98
N GLU A 397 -1.57 -15.25 2.80
CA GLU A 397 -0.68 -14.39 2.03
C GLU A 397 -0.27 -13.19 2.89
N SER A 398 0.96 -12.71 2.69
CA SER A 398 1.44 -11.46 3.27
C SER A 398 1.55 -10.43 2.17
N HIS A 399 1.19 -9.19 2.47
CA HIS A 399 1.14 -8.11 1.49
C HIS A 399 2.00 -6.94 1.97
N LEU A 400 2.65 -6.24 1.03
CA LEU A 400 3.23 -4.92 1.23
C LEU A 400 2.25 -3.94 0.59
N VAL A 401 1.58 -3.15 1.42
CA VAL A 401 0.66 -2.07 1.02
C VAL A 401 1.40 -0.75 1.16
N TYR A 402 1.16 0.19 0.25
CA TYR A 402 1.71 1.54 0.32
C TYR A 402 0.72 2.60 -0.15
N MET A 403 0.85 3.81 0.40
CA MET A 403 0.16 5.03 -0.01
C MET A 403 1.20 6.16 -0.09
N LEU A 404 1.31 6.82 -1.25
CA LEU A 404 2.35 7.82 -1.51
C LEU A 404 1.88 9.21 -1.13
N THR A 405 2.51 9.84 -0.15
CA THR A 405 2.26 11.23 0.21
C THR A 405 2.93 12.19 -0.76
N LEU A 406 4.13 11.85 -1.24
CA LEU A 406 4.94 12.69 -2.14
C LEU A 406 5.41 11.93 -3.39
N PRO A 407 5.38 12.53 -4.59
CA PRO A 407 4.69 13.78 -4.91
C PRO A 407 3.15 13.64 -4.77
N GLU A 408 2.44 14.74 -4.54
CA GLU A 408 0.99 14.75 -4.37
C GLU A 408 0.27 14.20 -5.63
N GLU A 409 0.62 14.77 -6.79
CA GLU A 409 0.29 14.26 -8.13
C GLU A 409 1.46 13.46 -8.68
N LEU A 410 1.17 12.31 -9.32
CA LEU A 410 2.20 11.48 -9.96
C LEU A 410 2.58 12.04 -11.33
N GLY A 411 3.88 12.02 -11.65
CA GLY A 411 4.39 12.31 -12.98
C GLY A 411 4.81 11.06 -13.74
N GLU A 412 5.28 11.29 -14.97
CA GLU A 412 5.85 10.32 -15.89
C GLU A 412 6.84 9.36 -15.21
N VAL A 413 7.77 9.86 -14.40
CA VAL A 413 8.78 9.03 -13.69
C VAL A 413 8.12 8.05 -12.73
N GLN A 414 7.08 8.47 -12.00
CA GLN A 414 6.37 7.59 -11.08
C GLN A 414 5.62 6.49 -11.86
N GLU A 415 4.92 6.84 -12.94
CA GLU A 415 4.22 5.87 -13.79
C GLU A 415 5.17 4.91 -14.54
N GLU A 416 6.28 5.42 -15.06
CA GLU A 416 7.34 4.68 -15.74
C GLU A 416 8.02 3.67 -14.80
N LEU A 417 8.26 4.05 -13.54
CA LEU A 417 8.76 3.17 -12.47
C LEU A 417 7.70 2.20 -11.93
N GLY A 418 6.42 2.38 -12.28
CA GLY A 418 5.33 1.47 -11.92
C GLY A 418 4.66 1.76 -10.57
N LEU A 419 4.77 3.00 -10.09
CA LEU A 419 4.10 3.49 -8.88
C LEU A 419 2.64 3.87 -9.17
N LYS A 420 1.85 3.97 -8.08
CA LYS A 420 0.45 4.39 -8.02
C LYS A 420 0.24 5.16 -6.71
N LYS A 421 -0.82 5.97 -6.60
CA LYS A 421 -1.09 6.76 -5.37
C LYS A 421 -1.30 5.83 -4.16
N GLU A 422 -2.07 4.76 -4.35
CA GLU A 422 -2.13 3.59 -3.46
C GLU A 422 -1.76 2.32 -4.24
N GLY A 423 -1.17 1.33 -3.56
CA GLY A 423 -0.80 0.06 -4.21
C GLY A 423 -0.46 -1.06 -3.24
N SER A 424 -0.44 -2.29 -3.77
CA SER A 424 -0.22 -3.51 -2.99
C SER A 424 0.53 -4.58 -3.79
N PHE A 425 1.38 -5.34 -3.09
CA PHE A 425 2.09 -6.49 -3.61
C PHE A 425 1.98 -7.69 -2.66
N ILE A 426 1.68 -8.89 -3.15
CA ILE A 426 1.89 -10.11 -2.37
C ILE A 426 3.40 -10.34 -2.23
N VAL A 427 3.90 -10.50 -1.00
CA VAL A 427 5.33 -10.67 -0.70
C VAL A 427 5.61 -12.06 -0.15
N SER A 428 6.27 -12.90 -0.93
CA SER A 428 6.71 -14.24 -0.50
C SER A 428 8.22 -14.33 -0.31
N THR A 429 8.66 -14.84 0.84
CA THR A 429 10.08 -15.06 1.15
C THR A 429 10.56 -16.37 0.54
N LYS A 430 11.74 -16.36 -0.09
CA LYS A 430 12.36 -17.53 -0.72
C LYS A 430 13.21 -18.34 0.25
N ASN A 431 13.05 -19.66 0.24
CA ASN A 431 13.91 -20.56 1.02
C ASN A 431 15.32 -20.65 0.40
N PRO A 432 16.40 -20.29 1.11
CA PRO A 432 17.77 -20.33 0.58
C PRO A 432 18.29 -21.74 0.30
N SER A 433 17.61 -22.78 0.81
CA SER A 433 17.87 -24.19 0.50
C SER A 433 17.51 -24.56 -0.94
N TYR A 434 16.58 -23.83 -1.56
CA TYR A 434 16.06 -24.11 -2.90
C TYR A 434 16.60 -23.09 -3.92
N PRO A 435 17.68 -23.42 -4.66
CA PRO A 435 18.34 -22.47 -5.55
C PRO A 435 17.43 -21.89 -6.64
N GLY A 436 17.82 -20.72 -7.16
CA GLY A 436 17.27 -20.16 -8.40
C GLY A 436 17.86 -20.82 -9.64
N PRO A 437 17.39 -20.48 -10.85
CA PRO A 437 18.12 -20.81 -12.08
C PRO A 437 19.50 -20.13 -12.03
N ALA A 438 20.53 -20.76 -12.62
CA ALA A 438 21.94 -20.39 -12.39
C ALA A 438 22.28 -18.92 -12.74
N ASN A 439 21.59 -18.35 -13.73
CA ASN A 439 21.74 -16.95 -14.15
C ASN A 439 21.11 -15.92 -13.20
N ALA A 440 20.39 -16.36 -12.15
CA ALA A 440 19.72 -15.51 -11.17
C ALA A 440 19.94 -16.03 -9.73
N GLN A 441 21.13 -16.57 -9.45
CA GLN A 441 21.59 -16.85 -8.09
C GLN A 441 22.45 -15.68 -7.59
N LEU A 442 22.18 -15.20 -6.38
CA LEU A 442 23.04 -14.21 -5.72
C LEU A 442 24.36 -14.87 -5.28
N PRO A 443 25.50 -14.14 -5.26
CA PRO A 443 26.79 -14.69 -4.85
C PRO A 443 26.81 -15.21 -3.41
N LYS A 444 26.07 -14.54 -2.51
CA LYS A 444 25.84 -14.97 -1.12
C LYS A 444 24.35 -15.27 -0.92
N LYS A 445 24.03 -16.19 -0.01
CA LYS A 445 22.67 -16.48 0.47
C LYS A 445 22.38 -15.65 1.73
N PRO A 446 21.10 -15.39 2.08
CA PRO A 446 20.76 -14.85 3.39
C PRO A 446 21.14 -15.85 4.49
N GLU A 447 21.67 -15.33 5.59
CA GLU A 447 22.07 -16.10 6.78
C GLU A 447 20.92 -16.13 7.79
N PHE A 448 19.75 -16.61 7.35
CA PHE A 448 18.54 -16.70 8.19
C PHE A 448 18.80 -17.51 9.47
N SER A 449 18.18 -17.06 10.57
CA SER A 449 18.19 -17.79 11.84
C SER A 449 17.52 -19.16 11.72
N GLN A 450 17.87 -20.10 12.61
CA GLN A 450 17.30 -21.45 12.57
C GLN A 450 15.76 -21.44 12.67
N GLY A 451 15.17 -20.54 13.46
CA GLY A 451 13.72 -20.39 13.55
C GLY A 451 13.07 -20.06 12.20
N ILE A 452 13.62 -19.09 11.46
CA ILE A 452 13.13 -18.73 10.11
C ILE A 452 13.35 -19.90 9.13
N MET A 453 14.46 -20.64 9.26
CA MET A 453 14.72 -21.84 8.46
C MET A 453 13.73 -22.98 8.73
N ASP A 454 13.28 -23.13 9.98
CA ASP A 454 12.27 -24.10 10.38
C ASP A 454 10.84 -23.69 9.93
N GLU A 455 10.51 -22.40 9.97
CA GLU A 455 9.23 -21.85 9.48
C GLU A 455 8.93 -22.24 8.02
N PHE A 456 9.95 -22.38 7.18
CA PHE A 456 9.75 -22.84 5.81
C PHE A 456 9.11 -24.23 5.73
N ALA A 457 9.28 -25.11 6.73
CA ALA A 457 8.71 -26.46 6.75
C ALA A 457 8.90 -27.25 5.43
N LYS A 458 10.11 -27.16 4.84
CA LYS A 458 10.49 -27.72 3.51
C LYS A 458 9.74 -27.14 2.30
N LYS A 459 9.01 -26.03 2.46
CA LYS A 459 8.45 -25.25 1.35
C LYS A 459 9.55 -24.41 0.70
N ARG A 460 9.42 -24.15 -0.61
CA ARG A 460 10.29 -23.23 -1.37
C ARG A 460 10.01 -21.75 -1.08
N TRP A 461 8.78 -21.46 -0.67
CA TRP A 461 8.23 -20.13 -0.42
C TRP A 461 7.34 -20.15 0.83
N ILE A 462 7.35 -19.06 1.58
CA ILE A 462 6.38 -18.76 2.65
C ILE A 462 5.90 -17.31 2.53
N PRO A 463 4.73 -16.97 3.07
CA PRO A 463 4.33 -15.58 3.29
C PRO A 463 5.40 -14.85 4.11
N SER A 464 5.67 -13.60 3.77
CA SER A 464 6.76 -12.86 4.43
C SER A 464 6.35 -12.29 5.78
N LYS A 465 7.27 -12.27 6.73
CA LYS A 465 7.15 -11.58 8.00
C LYS A 465 8.22 -10.49 8.09
N PRO A 466 8.02 -9.43 8.89
CA PRO A 466 9.05 -8.41 9.18
C PRO A 466 10.46 -8.98 9.40
N ALA A 467 10.58 -9.97 10.29
CA ALA A 467 11.86 -10.62 10.62
C ALA A 467 12.57 -11.31 9.45
N HIS A 468 11.90 -11.58 8.32
CA HIS A 468 12.54 -12.13 7.13
C HIS A 468 13.32 -11.06 6.35
N PHE A 469 13.02 -9.78 6.58
CA PHE A 469 13.61 -8.65 5.88
C PHE A 469 14.90 -8.15 6.56
N ASP A 470 15.16 -8.56 7.81
CA ASP A 470 16.33 -8.17 8.60
C ASP A 470 17.64 -8.90 8.20
N PHE A 471 17.67 -9.55 7.03
CA PHE A 471 18.81 -10.35 6.56
C PHE A 471 19.24 -9.95 5.13
N VAL A 472 20.48 -9.48 4.98
CA VAL A 472 21.07 -9.12 3.68
C VAL A 472 21.12 -10.34 2.73
N ASN A 473 20.83 -10.13 1.45
CA ASN A 473 20.56 -11.13 0.41
C ASN A 473 19.24 -11.91 0.56
N ALA A 474 18.35 -11.55 1.51
CA ALA A 474 17.03 -12.15 1.59
C ALA A 474 16.26 -11.91 0.28
N GLN A 475 15.76 -12.98 -0.33
CA GLN A 475 15.13 -12.95 -1.65
C GLN A 475 13.61 -13.00 -1.49
N LEU A 476 12.96 -11.96 -2.01
CA LEU A 476 11.52 -11.76 -1.96
C LEU A 476 10.93 -11.87 -3.36
N LEU A 477 9.75 -12.46 -3.45
CA LEU A 477 8.91 -12.42 -4.65
C LEU A 477 7.79 -11.43 -4.39
N LEU A 478 7.83 -10.29 -5.09
CA LEU A 478 6.69 -9.40 -5.22
C LEU A 478 5.79 -9.91 -6.34
N VAL A 479 4.48 -9.91 -6.11
CA VAL A 479 3.45 -10.11 -7.13
C VAL A 479 2.49 -8.93 -7.09
N GLY A 480 2.31 -8.23 -8.21
CA GLY A 480 1.39 -7.09 -8.29
C GLY A 480 -0.06 -7.50 -8.01
N GLU A 481 -0.83 -6.61 -7.38
CA GLU A 481 -2.27 -6.74 -7.19
C GLU A 481 -3.02 -5.57 -7.88
N HIS A 482 -4.36 -5.62 -7.88
CA HIS A 482 -5.20 -4.64 -8.58
C HIS A 482 -5.39 -3.32 -7.80
N GLY A 483 -5.27 -3.36 -6.47
CA GLY A 483 -5.54 -2.26 -5.54
C GLY A 483 -5.45 -2.77 -4.09
N VAL A 484 -5.55 -1.89 -3.09
CA VAL A 484 -5.22 -2.25 -1.69
C VAL A 484 -6.23 -3.20 -1.03
N GLU A 485 -7.49 -3.22 -1.48
CA GLU A 485 -8.65 -3.76 -0.73
C GLU A 485 -8.48 -5.20 -0.20
N LYS A 486 -7.84 -6.10 -0.98
CA LYS A 486 -7.57 -7.49 -0.56
C LYS A 486 -6.46 -7.57 0.48
N ALA A 487 -5.48 -6.68 0.41
CA ALA A 487 -4.38 -6.61 1.37
C ALA A 487 -4.81 -5.93 2.68
N THR A 488 -5.84 -5.08 2.64
CA THR A 488 -6.43 -4.40 3.80
C THR A 488 -7.73 -5.03 4.30
N GLU A 489 -8.06 -6.26 3.87
CA GLU A 489 -9.26 -6.99 4.31
C GLU A 489 -9.23 -7.23 5.84
N PRO A 490 -10.23 -6.76 6.62
CA PRO A 490 -10.30 -6.98 8.06
C PRO A 490 -10.35 -8.47 8.43
N GLN A 491 -9.76 -8.85 9.57
CA GLN A 491 -9.98 -10.19 10.11
C GLN A 491 -11.26 -10.22 10.94
N LYS A 492 -12.02 -11.32 10.86
CA LYS A 492 -13.30 -11.50 11.56
C LYS A 492 -13.21 -11.40 13.08
N ASP A 493 -12.05 -11.75 13.62
CA ASP A 493 -11.79 -11.67 15.05
C ASP A 493 -11.53 -10.21 15.46
N ASP A 494 -10.85 -9.43 14.61
CA ASP A 494 -10.70 -7.97 14.77
C ASP A 494 -12.02 -7.21 14.56
N GLU A 495 -12.86 -7.62 13.58
CA GLU A 495 -14.23 -7.12 13.40
C GLU A 495 -15.13 -7.39 14.63
N ALA A 496 -14.96 -8.55 15.28
CA ALA A 496 -15.73 -8.95 16.45
C ALA A 496 -15.27 -8.24 17.74
N ASP A 497 -13.96 -8.01 17.88
CA ASP A 497 -13.39 -7.17 18.94
C ASP A 497 -13.73 -5.67 18.74
N GLY A 498 -14.08 -5.26 17.51
CA GLY A 498 -14.48 -3.90 17.17
C GLY A 498 -13.31 -2.95 16.87
N LYS A 499 -12.15 -3.52 16.47
CA LYS A 499 -10.93 -2.80 16.10
C LYS A 499 -11.11 -1.99 14.82
N GLU A 500 -10.09 -1.18 14.49
CA GLU A 500 -10.09 -0.35 13.27
C GLU A 500 -9.99 -1.20 12.00
N GLU A 501 -10.42 -0.66 10.85
CA GLU A 501 -10.22 -1.34 9.57
C GLU A 501 -8.78 -1.08 9.09
N PRO A 502 -8.00 -2.07 8.59
CA PRO A 502 -6.59 -1.87 8.23
C PRO A 502 -6.36 -0.78 7.16
N LYS A 503 -7.41 -0.47 6.38
CA LYS A 503 -7.43 0.66 5.45
C LYS A 503 -7.61 2.00 6.17
N GLU A 504 -8.54 2.11 7.13
CA GLU A 504 -8.71 3.30 7.97
C GLU A 504 -7.40 3.65 8.71
N VAL A 505 -6.67 2.65 9.21
CA VAL A 505 -5.35 2.83 9.86
C VAL A 505 -4.29 3.37 8.89
N LEU A 506 -4.27 2.89 7.65
CA LEU A 506 -3.33 3.35 6.61
C LEU A 506 -3.68 4.76 6.11
N GLU A 507 -4.96 5.06 5.91
CA GLU A 507 -5.46 6.38 5.52
C GLU A 507 -5.19 7.43 6.63
N GLU A 508 -5.39 7.11 7.91
CA GLU A 508 -4.98 8.00 9.01
C GLU A 508 -3.47 8.23 9.05
N PHE A 509 -2.69 7.20 8.73
CA PHE A 509 -1.23 7.28 8.76
C PHE A 509 -0.68 8.09 7.56
N GLU A 510 -1.28 7.99 6.35
CA GLU A 510 -1.03 8.93 5.23
C GLU A 510 -1.42 10.36 5.64
N ASP A 511 -2.60 10.54 6.25
CA ASP A 511 -3.13 11.85 6.65
C ASP A 511 -2.23 12.53 7.72
N GLU A 512 -1.68 11.77 8.68
CA GLU A 512 -0.66 12.27 9.62
C GLU A 512 0.68 12.57 8.91
N ASP A 513 1.06 11.78 7.90
CA ASP A 513 2.35 11.87 7.19
C ASP A 513 2.45 13.08 6.24
N VAL A 514 1.38 13.39 5.48
CA VAL A 514 1.33 14.60 4.64
C VAL A 514 1.63 15.85 5.47
N LYS A 515 1.00 15.97 6.64
CA LYS A 515 1.15 17.11 7.57
C LYS A 515 2.56 17.18 8.16
N ARG A 516 3.19 16.03 8.42
CA ARG A 516 4.60 15.93 8.84
C ARG A 516 5.53 16.47 7.76
N MET A 517 5.30 16.08 6.50
CA MET A 517 6.17 16.46 5.37
C MET A 517 6.02 17.93 4.94
N GLU A 518 4.81 18.50 5.01
CA GLU A 518 4.59 19.96 4.86
C GLU A 518 5.47 20.78 5.84
N GLY A 519 5.61 20.31 7.08
CA GLY A 519 6.42 20.96 8.11
C GLY A 519 7.94 20.77 7.97
N LEU A 520 8.40 19.87 7.09
CA LEU A 520 9.82 19.48 7.00
C LEU A 520 10.65 20.26 5.98
N GLY A 521 10.03 20.88 4.96
CA GLY A 521 10.77 21.71 4.02
C GLY A 521 9.93 22.35 2.90
N ALA A 522 10.33 23.55 2.47
CA ALA A 522 9.66 24.31 1.40
C ALA A 522 9.89 23.77 -0.04
N ASP A 523 10.42 22.56 -0.17
CA ASP A 523 10.65 21.82 -1.43
C ASP A 523 10.55 20.34 -1.07
N ILE A 524 9.80 19.56 -1.85
CA ILE A 524 9.58 18.11 -1.68
C ILE A 524 10.90 17.37 -1.44
N SER A 525 11.93 17.71 -2.22
CA SER A 525 13.27 17.14 -2.11
C SER A 525 13.92 17.44 -0.76
N LYS A 526 13.69 18.65 -0.23
CA LYS A 526 14.22 19.08 1.07
C LYS A 526 13.54 18.36 2.23
N ALA A 527 12.23 18.16 2.18
CA ALA A 527 11.52 17.41 3.21
C ALA A 527 12.03 15.96 3.30
N ILE A 528 12.13 15.27 2.15
CA ILE A 528 12.62 13.88 2.06
C ILE A 528 14.04 13.73 2.63
N PHE A 529 14.99 14.58 2.23
CA PHE A 529 16.37 14.47 2.74
C PHE A 529 16.52 14.96 4.19
N ALA A 530 15.75 15.95 4.63
CA ALA A 530 15.76 16.41 6.02
C ALA A 530 15.31 15.31 6.99
N ASP A 531 14.27 14.55 6.64
CA ASP A 531 13.82 13.39 7.42
C ASP A 531 14.89 12.28 7.50
N LEU A 532 15.59 12.00 6.38
CA LEU A 532 16.75 11.09 6.34
C LEU A 532 18.04 11.69 6.96
N LYS A 533 17.96 12.86 7.60
CA LYS A 533 19.07 13.63 8.20
C LYS A 533 20.28 13.75 7.25
N ALA A 534 19.96 14.04 6.00
CA ALA A 534 20.87 14.31 4.88
C ALA A 534 20.68 15.77 4.41
N ARG A 535 21.71 16.39 3.84
CA ARG A 535 21.57 17.75 3.25
C ARG A 535 21.06 17.62 1.83
N ALA A 536 19.88 18.17 1.53
CA ALA A 536 19.29 18.08 0.19
C ALA A 536 20.17 18.71 -0.91
N GLU A 537 21.04 19.66 -0.55
CA GLU A 537 22.03 20.28 -1.44
C GLU A 537 23.15 19.33 -1.89
N GLU A 538 23.30 18.16 -1.26
CA GLU A 538 24.30 17.14 -1.60
C GLU A 538 23.76 16.04 -2.55
N TYR A 539 22.46 16.05 -2.89
CA TYR A 539 21.78 14.96 -3.63
C TYR A 539 20.87 15.47 -4.76
N PRO A 540 20.50 14.62 -5.74
CA PRO A 540 19.53 14.96 -6.78
C PRO A 540 18.15 15.29 -6.22
N LYS A 541 17.46 16.25 -6.83
CA LYS A 541 16.05 16.55 -6.53
C LYS A 541 15.13 15.40 -6.90
N LEU A 542 13.92 15.39 -6.34
CA LEU A 542 12.86 14.49 -6.79
C LEU A 542 12.47 14.81 -8.24
N LYS A 543 12.51 13.82 -9.13
CA LYS A 543 12.06 13.92 -10.53
C LYS A 543 10.61 13.45 -10.66
N THR A 544 9.76 14.22 -11.33
CA THR A 544 8.41 13.83 -11.75
C THR A 544 8.31 13.59 -13.26
N THR A 545 9.03 14.37 -14.08
CA THR A 545 9.35 14.04 -15.48
C THR A 545 10.78 13.56 -15.57
N PHE A 546 11.12 12.92 -16.69
CA PHE A 546 12.52 12.84 -17.09
C PHE A 546 13.05 14.23 -17.51
#